data_AF-A0A2A2IQN5-F1
#
_entry.id   AF-A0A2A2IQN5-F1
#
_cell.length_a   1.000
_cell.length_b   1.000
_cell.length_c   1.000
_cell.angle_alpha   90.00
_cell.angle_beta   90.00
_cell.angle_gamma   90.00
#
_symmetry.space_group_name_H-M   'P 1'
#
loop_
_entity.id
_entity.type
_entity.pdbx_description
1 polymer ?
#
loop_
_entity_poly.entity_id
_entity_poly.type
_entity_poly.pdbx_seq_one_letter_code
_entity_poly.pdbx_strand_id
1 'polypeptide(L)'
;MNPPNLLKAGDTVEITIEQVGTLQIVSADEIEDPHQLNIETKVNGEIRQQSNTKYFIFPIDEIISTLSKGMTLEPGDVIATGTPAGVGFGMNPPNLLKAGDTVEITIEQVGTLQ
;
A
#
# COMPACT_ATOMS: atom_id res chain seq x y z
N MET A 1 7.11 -21.87 20.49
CA MET A 1 8.35 -21.28 19.93
C MET A 1 7.98 -20.69 18.57
N ASN A 2 8.22 -19.40 18.33
CA ASN A 2 8.06 -18.85 16.98
C ASN A 2 9.18 -19.40 16.08
N PRO A 3 8.90 -19.79 14.83
CA PRO A 3 9.92 -20.13 13.85
C PRO A 3 10.94 -18.99 13.72
N PRO A 4 12.25 -19.30 13.61
CA PRO A 4 13.32 -18.29 13.71
C PRO A 4 13.37 -17.24 12.59
N ASN A 5 12.51 -17.31 11.57
CA ASN A 5 12.60 -16.50 10.34
C ASN A 5 11.32 -15.72 9.97
N LEU A 6 10.42 -15.48 10.93
CA LEU A 6 9.22 -14.65 10.70
C LEU A 6 9.48 -13.22 11.15
N LEU A 7 9.32 -12.27 10.23
CA LEU A 7 9.33 -10.84 10.54
C LEU A 7 8.19 -10.51 11.51
N LYS A 8 8.46 -9.74 12.55
CA LYS A 8 7.48 -9.26 13.54
C LYS A 8 7.07 -7.82 13.20
N ALA A 9 5.90 -7.42 13.71
CA ALA A 9 5.49 -6.02 13.66
C ALA A 9 6.53 -5.13 14.39
N GLY A 10 7.06 -4.13 13.68
CA GLY A 10 8.10 -3.22 14.17
C GLY A 10 9.53 -3.61 13.78
N ASP A 11 9.75 -4.77 13.14
CA ASP A 11 11.06 -5.12 12.60
C ASP A 11 11.40 -4.19 11.43
N THR A 12 12.63 -3.65 11.43
CA THR A 12 13.17 -2.92 10.28
C THR A 12 13.77 -3.93 9.30
N VAL A 13 13.33 -3.88 8.05
CA VAL A 13 13.80 -4.75 6.98
C VAL A 13 14.36 -3.88 5.87
N GLU A 14 15.53 -4.25 5.33
CA GLU A 14 15.99 -3.66 4.09
C GLU A 14 15.12 -4.20 2.95
N ILE A 15 14.26 -3.34 2.42
CA ILE A 15 13.44 -3.64 1.24
C ILE A 15 14.27 -3.20 0.04
N THR A 16 14.65 -4.16 -0.81
CA THR A 16 15.14 -3.82 -2.15
C THR A 16 13.90 -3.58 -3.00
N ILE A 17 13.74 -2.35 -3.46
CA ILE A 17 12.68 -1.99 -4.39
C ILE A 17 13.28 -2.09 -5.79
N GLU A 18 12.73 -2.95 -6.63
CA GLU A 18 13.07 -2.99 -8.04
C GLU A 18 11.92 -2.36 -8.81
N GLN A 19 12.16 -1.23 -9.47
CA GLN A 19 11.14 -0.65 -10.32
C GLN A 19 10.88 -1.57 -11.52
N VAL A 20 9.87 -2.42 -11.41
CA VAL A 20 9.40 -3.28 -12.49
C VAL A 20 8.12 -2.66 -13.05
N GLY A 21 8.22 -1.92 -14.16
CA GLY A 21 7.08 -1.36 -14.88
C GLY A 21 6.93 0.17 -14.81
N THR A 22 5.70 0.65 -14.97
CA THR A 22 5.37 2.07 -15.23
C THR A 22 5.07 2.89 -13.98
N LEU A 23 5.43 2.45 -12.77
CA LEU A 23 5.10 3.21 -11.56
C LEU A 23 5.69 4.62 -11.64
N GLN A 24 4.80 5.61 -11.59
CA GLN A 24 5.13 7.02 -11.71
C GLN A 24 4.29 7.84 -10.73
N ILE A 25 4.75 9.07 -10.46
CA ILE A 25 3.88 10.07 -9.85
C ILE A 25 2.94 10.53 -10.97
N VAL A 26 1.65 10.22 -10.81
CA VAL A 26 0.58 10.63 -11.72
C VAL A 26 -0.06 11.90 -11.17
N SER A 27 -0.28 12.91 -12.02
CA SER A 27 -0.91 14.14 -11.57
C SER A 27 -2.43 13.97 -11.44
N ALA A 28 -3.04 14.79 -10.58
CA ALA A 28 -4.46 14.65 -10.24
C ALA A 28 -5.40 14.83 -11.45
N ASP A 29 -4.97 15.52 -12.51
CA ASP A 29 -5.72 15.74 -13.74
C ASP A 29 -5.65 14.58 -14.74
N GLU A 30 -4.74 13.62 -14.54
CA GLU A 30 -4.62 12.42 -15.37
C GLU A 30 -5.58 11.29 -14.94
N ILE A 31 -6.20 11.40 -13.75
CA ILE A 31 -7.12 10.41 -13.19
C ILE A 31 -8.51 11.06 -13.05
N GLU A 32 -9.52 10.47 -13.69
CA GLU A 32 -10.89 11.00 -13.67
C GLU A 32 -11.49 11.00 -12.25
N ASP A 33 -11.32 9.91 -11.50
CA ASP A 33 -11.77 9.80 -10.11
C ASP A 33 -10.76 8.98 -9.26
N PRO A 34 -9.94 9.63 -8.41
CA PRO A 34 -8.99 8.93 -7.55
C PRO A 34 -9.67 8.12 -6.42
N HIS A 35 -10.97 8.33 -6.20
CA HIS A 35 -11.76 7.57 -5.23
C HIS A 35 -12.40 6.31 -5.84
N GLN A 36 -12.05 5.92 -7.07
CA GLN A 36 -12.58 4.70 -7.72
C GLN A 36 -11.52 3.84 -8.42
N LEU A 37 -10.32 3.72 -7.84
CA LEU A 37 -9.22 2.94 -8.41
C LEU A 37 -9.13 1.55 -7.79
N ASN A 38 -8.97 0.51 -8.61
CA ASN A 38 -8.65 -0.82 -8.10
C ASN A 38 -7.22 -0.87 -7.55
N ILE A 39 -7.05 -1.58 -6.43
CA ILE A 39 -5.75 -1.82 -5.79
C ILE A 39 -5.58 -3.31 -5.49
N GLU A 40 -4.42 -3.85 -5.80
CA GLU A 40 -4.09 -5.25 -5.61
C GLU A 40 -2.67 -5.41 -5.05
N THR A 41 -2.49 -6.33 -4.10
CA THR A 41 -1.18 -6.76 -3.60
C THR A 41 -1.05 -8.26 -3.77
N LYS A 42 0.02 -8.72 -4.41
CA LYS A 42 0.41 -10.13 -4.50
C LYS A 42 1.68 -10.41 -3.70
N VAL A 43 1.78 -11.61 -3.15
CA VAL A 43 3.02 -12.15 -2.56
C VAL A 43 3.31 -13.47 -3.24
N ASN A 44 4.45 -13.57 -3.92
CA ASN A 44 4.83 -14.72 -4.74
C ASN A 44 3.74 -15.11 -5.76
N GLY A 45 3.10 -14.11 -6.37
CA GLY A 45 2.00 -14.28 -7.34
C GLY A 45 0.63 -14.59 -6.73
N GLU A 46 0.54 -14.82 -5.42
CA GLU A 46 -0.74 -15.05 -4.73
C GLU A 46 -1.36 -13.71 -4.30
N ILE A 47 -2.62 -13.45 -4.69
CA ILE A 47 -3.36 -12.26 -4.26
C ILE A 47 -3.55 -12.30 -2.74
N ARG A 48 -3.02 -11.29 -2.06
CA ARG A 48 -3.19 -11.07 -0.61
C ARG A 48 -4.18 -9.97 -0.31
N GLN A 49 -4.17 -8.90 -1.09
CA GLN A 49 -5.11 -7.79 -0.97
C GLN A 49 -5.70 -7.49 -2.33
N GLN A 50 -7.02 -7.25 -2.38
CA GLN A 50 -7.72 -6.85 -3.60
C GLN A 50 -8.93 -5.99 -3.20
N SER A 51 -8.94 -4.72 -3.61
CA SER A 51 -9.96 -3.76 -3.20
C SER A 51 -10.10 -2.61 -4.20
N ASN A 52 -10.84 -1.58 -3.83
CA ASN A 52 -11.01 -0.34 -4.58
C ASN A 52 -11.00 0.87 -3.63
N THR A 53 -10.46 2.01 -4.07
CA THR A 53 -10.33 3.23 -3.25
C THR A 53 -11.67 3.82 -2.82
N LYS A 54 -12.79 3.42 -3.45
CA LYS A 54 -14.15 3.79 -3.01
C LYS A 54 -14.52 3.28 -1.62
N TYR A 55 -13.77 2.30 -1.11
CA TYR A 55 -13.96 1.72 0.22
C TYR A 55 -13.13 2.42 1.29
N PHE A 56 -12.46 3.53 0.97
CA PHE A 56 -11.82 4.36 1.98
C PHE A 56 -12.86 4.83 3.01
N ILE A 57 -12.53 4.65 4.29
CA ILE A 57 -13.37 5.16 5.39
C ILE A 57 -13.35 6.69 5.38
N PHE A 58 -12.19 7.28 5.09
CA PHE A 58 -11.98 8.71 4.94
C PHE A 58 -11.44 8.99 3.54
N PRO A 59 -12.13 9.80 2.71
CA PRO A 59 -11.64 10.16 1.38
C PRO A 59 -10.38 11.04 1.47
N ILE A 60 -9.60 11.08 0.39
CA ILE A 60 -8.29 11.76 0.30
C ILE A 60 -8.37 13.24 0.74
N ASP A 61 -9.39 13.97 0.32
CA ASP A 61 -9.64 15.35 0.69
C ASP A 61 -9.91 15.54 2.19
N GLU A 62 -10.63 14.61 2.83
CA GLU A 62 -10.84 14.60 4.27
C GLU A 62 -9.54 14.34 5.03
N ILE A 63 -8.70 13.42 4.55
CA ILE A 63 -7.38 13.12 5.13
C ILE A 63 -6.52 14.39 5.11
N ILE A 64 -6.40 15.05 3.95
CA ILE A 64 -5.62 16.29 3.79
C ILE A 64 -6.16 17.38 4.74
N SER A 65 -7.47 17.60 4.74
CA SER A 65 -8.14 18.61 5.58
C SER A 65 -7.94 18.36 7.08
N THR A 66 -7.92 17.08 7.48
CA THR A 66 -7.75 16.71 8.89
C THR A 66 -6.31 16.90 9.34
N LEU A 67 -5.34 16.44 8.54
CA LEU A 67 -3.92 16.62 8.85
C LEU A 67 -3.53 18.11 8.88
N SER A 68 -4.03 18.91 7.94
CA SER A 68 -3.72 20.34 7.85
C SER A 68 -4.24 21.19 9.01
N LYS A 69 -5.15 20.66 9.84
CA LYS A 69 -5.60 21.31 11.08
C LYS A 69 -4.63 21.10 12.23
N GLY A 70 -3.85 20.01 12.21
CA GLY A 70 -2.93 19.63 13.26
C GLY A 70 -1.47 19.97 12.97
N MET A 71 -1.10 20.09 11.70
CA MET A 71 0.26 20.41 11.27
C MET A 71 0.26 21.17 9.93
N THR A 72 1.34 21.89 9.64
CA THR A 72 1.58 22.42 8.29
C THR A 72 1.97 21.27 7.38
N LEU A 73 1.32 21.17 6.22
CA LEU A 73 1.73 20.29 5.13
C LEU A 73 2.65 21.08 4.18
N GLU A 74 3.82 20.54 3.90
CA GLU A 74 4.83 21.15 3.06
C GLU A 74 4.82 20.54 1.64
N PRO A 75 5.18 21.31 0.60
CA PRO A 75 5.35 20.76 -0.73
C PRO A 75 6.36 19.61 -0.74
N GLY A 76 5.93 18.45 -1.25
CA GLY A 76 6.74 17.22 -1.26
C GLY A 76 6.38 16.22 -0.15
N ASP A 77 5.48 16.58 0.78
CA ASP A 77 4.97 15.64 1.76
C ASP A 77 4.23 14.46 1.09
N VAL A 78 4.44 13.25 1.63
CA VAL A 78 3.82 12.01 1.16
C VAL A 78 2.90 11.45 2.24
N ILE A 79 1.64 11.23 1.89
CA ILE A 79 0.61 10.71 2.80
C ILE A 79 0.28 9.27 2.42
N ALA A 80 0.56 8.32 3.31
CA ALA A 80 0.07 6.95 3.18
C ALA A 80 -1.39 6.87 3.66
N THR A 81 -2.33 6.72 2.73
CA THR A 81 -3.79 6.86 2.98
C THR A 81 -4.45 5.63 3.61
N GLY A 82 -3.68 4.59 3.94
CA GLY A 82 -4.16 3.36 4.56
C GLY A 82 -3.99 2.13 3.66
N THR A 83 -4.54 1.00 4.11
CA THR A 83 -4.43 -0.29 3.40
C THR A 83 -5.75 -1.08 3.53
N PRO A 84 -6.18 -1.82 2.48
CA PRO A 84 -7.37 -2.65 2.56
C PRO A 84 -7.14 -3.92 3.40
N ALA A 85 -8.20 -4.72 3.59
CA ALA A 85 -8.11 -6.02 4.24
C ALA A 85 -7.15 -6.97 3.50
N GLY A 86 -6.63 -7.99 4.20
CA GLY A 86 -5.73 -8.99 3.63
C GLY A 86 -4.27 -8.86 4.06
N VAL A 87 -3.97 -7.95 5.01
CA VAL A 87 -2.64 -7.90 5.65
C VAL A 87 -2.31 -9.23 6.31
N GLY A 88 -1.08 -9.72 6.14
CA GLY A 88 -0.67 -11.06 6.57
C GLY A 88 -0.91 -11.37 8.05
N PHE A 89 -0.83 -10.35 8.91
CA PHE A 89 -1.13 -10.47 10.34
C PHE A 89 -2.61 -10.74 10.65
N GLY A 90 -3.52 -10.25 9.79
CA GLY A 90 -4.97 -10.44 9.93
C GLY A 90 -5.48 -11.76 9.35
N MET A 91 -4.61 -12.59 8.75
CA MET A 91 -4.98 -13.90 8.22
C MET A 91 -5.08 -14.94 9.35
N ASN A 92 -5.84 -16.02 9.12
CA ASN A 92 -5.94 -17.15 10.04
C ASN A 92 -5.66 -18.47 9.30
N PRO A 93 -4.47 -19.09 9.48
CA PRO A 93 -3.37 -18.63 10.34
C PRO A 93 -2.66 -17.37 9.80
N PRO A 94 -1.96 -16.58 10.64
CA PRO A 94 -1.17 -15.45 10.18
C PRO A 94 -0.11 -15.88 9.17
N ASN A 95 0.03 -15.11 8.09
CA ASN A 95 0.95 -15.40 6.99
C ASN A 95 1.84 -14.17 6.74
N LEU A 96 2.94 -14.09 7.49
CA LEU A 96 3.89 -12.98 7.43
C LEU A 96 4.95 -13.22 6.35
N LEU A 97 5.51 -12.12 5.84
CA LEU A 97 6.59 -12.16 4.87
C LEU A 97 7.83 -12.85 5.46
N LYS A 98 8.57 -13.50 4.57
CA LYS A 98 9.85 -14.15 4.82
C LYS A 98 10.89 -13.63 3.84
N ALA A 99 12.16 -13.73 4.22
CA ALA A 99 13.25 -13.39 3.32
C ALA A 99 13.15 -14.19 2.02
N GLY A 100 13.25 -13.50 0.88
CA GLY A 100 13.10 -14.07 -0.45
C GLY A 100 11.67 -14.04 -1.02
N ASP A 101 10.67 -13.61 -0.24
CA ASP A 101 9.34 -13.34 -0.79
C ASP A 101 9.38 -12.13 -1.73
N THR A 102 8.66 -12.23 -2.85
CA THR A 102 8.44 -11.13 -3.80
C THR A 102 7.06 -10.54 -3.58
N VAL A 103 6.96 -9.22 -3.51
CA VAL A 103 5.69 -8.50 -3.30
C VAL A 103 5.40 -7.66 -4.54
N GLU A 104 4.19 -7.70 -5.07
CA GLU A 104 3.79 -6.86 -6.21
C GLU A 104 2.56 -6.05 -5.79
N ILE A 105 2.62 -4.72 -5.89
CA ILE A 105 1.52 -3.82 -5.55
C ILE A 105 1.10 -3.08 -6.82
N THR A 106 -0.16 -3.19 -7.20
CA THR A 106 -0.71 -2.54 -8.39
C THR A 106 -1.83 -1.59 -8.01
N ILE A 107 -1.79 -0.38 -8.54
CA ILE A 107 -2.90 0.57 -8.50
C ILE A 107 -3.30 0.88 -9.94
N GLU A 108 -4.59 0.71 -10.23
CA GLU A 108 -5.17 1.03 -11.54
C GLU A 108 -4.84 2.47 -11.96
N GLN A 109 -4.49 2.64 -13.24
CA GLN A 109 -4.06 3.92 -13.84
C GLN A 109 -2.73 4.51 -13.32
N VAL A 110 -2.15 3.97 -12.25
CA VAL A 110 -0.87 4.45 -11.68
C VAL A 110 0.31 3.54 -12.01
N GLY A 111 0.13 2.22 -11.87
CA GLY A 111 1.16 1.22 -12.22
C GLY A 111 1.40 0.18 -11.13
N THR A 112 2.51 -0.56 -11.28
CA THR A 112 2.90 -1.67 -10.41
C THR A 112 4.29 -1.43 -9.79
N LEU A 113 4.42 -1.70 -8.49
CA LEU A 113 5.65 -1.70 -7.69
C LEU A 113 6.02 -3.14 -7.32
N GLN A 114 7.31 -3.49 -7.38
CA GLN A 114 7.83 -4.82 -7.00
C GLN A 114 9.03 -4.74 -6.06
#